data_AF-A0A812GNV6-F1
#
_entry.id   AF-A0A812GNV6-F1
#
_cell.length_a   1.000
_cell.length_b   1.000
_cell.length_c   1.000
_cell.angle_alpha   90.00
_cell.angle_beta   90.00
_cell.angle_gamma   90.00
#
_symmetry.space_group_name_H-M   'P 1'
#
loop_
_entity.id
_entity.type
_entity.pdbx_description
1 polymer ?
#
loop_
_entity_poly.entity_id
_entity_poly.type
_entity_poly.pdbx_seq_one_letter_code
_entity_poly.pdbx_strand_id
1 'polypeptide(L)' 'MMMDILMYLFETYIHSDAELQVEQDELEDELLRAGFQQKDIYKALVWLEELAALQQSAERSPHNFPKT' A
#
# COMPACT_ATOMS: atom_id res chain seq x y z
N MET A 1 -11.25 7.18 -9.46
CA MET A 1 -11.64 6.91 -8.05
C MET A 1 -10.50 6.21 -7.34
N MET A 2 -10.50 6.13 -6.01
CA MET A 2 -9.46 5.41 -5.23
C MET A 2 -9.24 3.95 -5.69
N MET A 3 -10.31 3.21 -6.03
CA MET A 3 -10.19 1.82 -6.50
C MET A 3 -9.44 1.69 -7.83
N ASP A 4 -9.55 2.67 -8.73
CA ASP A 4 -8.83 2.66 -10.01
C ASP A 4 -7.32 2.80 -9.79
N ILE A 5 -6.93 3.57 -8.76
CA ILE A 5 -5.53 3.74 -8.37
C ILE A 5 -4.99 2.42 -7.82
N LEU A 6 -5.72 1.76 -6.92
CA LEU A 6 -5.31 0.45 -6.40
C LEU A 6 -5.19 -0.59 -7.51
N MET A 7 -6.09 -0.58 -8.49
CA MET A 7 -6.02 -1.46 -9.65
C MET A 7 -4.79 -1.17 -10.51
N TYR A 8 -4.50 0.11 -10.78
CA TYR A 8 -3.30 0.52 -11.51
C TYR A 8 -2.01 0.08 -10.80
N LEU A 9 -1.93 0.28 -9.49
CA LEU A 9 -0.78 -0.16 -8.69
C LEU A 9 -0.62 -1.68 -8.73
N PHE A 10 -1.72 -2.42 -8.61
CA PHE A 10 -1.71 -3.88 -8.65
C PHE A 10 -1.19 -4.38 -10.01
N GLU A 11 -1.70 -3.87 -11.12
CA GLU A 11 -1.27 -4.26 -12.48
C GLU A 11 0.19 -3.88 -12.78
N THR A 12 0.62 -2.67 -12.39
CA THR A 12 1.98 -2.18 -12.66
C THR A 12 3.03 -2.92 -11.83
N TYR A 13 2.72 -3.28 -10.57
CA TYR A 13 3.71 -3.76 -9.63
C TYR A 13 3.61 -5.25 -9.26
N ILE A 14 2.54 -5.98 -9.63
CA ILE A 14 2.45 -7.45 -9.42
C ILE A 14 3.55 -8.24 -10.11
N HIS A 15 3.94 -7.80 -11.31
CA HIS A 15 4.86 -8.56 -12.16
C HIS A 15 6.31 -8.31 -11.81
N SER A 16 6.59 -7.29 -10.99
CA SER A 16 7.93 -7.03 -10.48
C SER A 16 8.15 -7.91 -9.25
N ASP A 17 8.94 -8.98 -9.40
CA ASP A 17 9.57 -9.76 -8.32
C ASP A 17 10.47 -8.89 -7.39
N ALA A 18 10.51 -7.58 -7.62
CA ALA A 18 11.21 -6.62 -6.79
C ALA A 18 10.36 -6.34 -5.55
N GLU A 19 10.89 -6.66 -4.38
CA GLU A 19 10.47 -6.07 -3.12
C GLU A 19 10.28 -4.55 -3.33
N LEU A 20 9.03 -4.13 -3.41
CA LEU A 20 8.62 -2.78 -3.83
C LEU A 20 9.02 -1.76 -2.77
N GLN A 21 10.28 -1.35 -2.77
CA GLN A 21 10.71 -0.10 -2.16
C GLN A 21 10.56 1.02 -3.19
N VAL A 22 9.32 1.32 -3.58
CA VAL A 22 9.02 2.53 -4.34
C VAL A 22 8.90 3.68 -3.35
N GLU A 23 9.64 4.76 -3.57
CA GLU A 23 9.52 5.97 -2.76
C GLU A 23 8.13 6.60 -2.95
N GLN A 24 7.51 7.03 -1.85
CA GLN A 24 6.14 7.57 -1.88
C GLN A 24 6.01 8.78 -2.81
N ASP A 25 7.03 9.64 -2.85
CA ASP A 25 7.06 10.84 -3.70
C ASP A 25 7.10 10.47 -5.20
N GLU A 26 7.89 9.46 -5.58
CA GLU A 26 7.95 8.96 -6.95
C GLU A 26 6.62 8.32 -7.38
N LEU A 27 5.97 7.60 -6.46
CA LEU A 27 4.68 6.98 -6.69
C LEU A 27 3.57 8.03 -6.87
N GLU A 28 3.58 9.10 -6.08
CA GLU A 28 2.62 10.21 -6.23
C GLU A 28 2.78 10.87 -7.61
N ASP A 29 4.02 11.18 -8.01
CA ASP A 29 4.32 11.78 -9.31
C ASP A 29 3.90 10.88 -10.48
N GLU A 30 4.11 9.56 -10.37
CA GLU A 30 3.64 8.60 -11.37
C GLU A 30 2.12 8.62 -11.50
N LEU A 31 1.40 8.55 -10.39
CA LEU A 31 -0.06 8.53 -10.38
C LEU A 31 -0.65 9.85 -10.90
N LEU A 32 -0.02 10.98 -10.60
CA LEU A 32 -0.39 12.28 -11.17
C LEU A 32 -0.21 12.29 -12.69
N ARG A 33 0.91 11.76 -13.18
CA ARG A 33 1.20 11.64 -14.63
C ARG A 33 0.28 10.67 -15.34
N ALA A 34 -0.19 9.63 -14.65
CA ALA A 34 -1.21 8.70 -15.15
C ALA A 34 -2.62 9.35 -15.23
N GLY A 35 -2.79 10.56 -14.71
CA GLY A 35 -4.03 11.33 -14.80
C GLY A 35 -4.98 11.13 -13.61
N PHE A 36 -4.51 10.51 -12.53
CA PHE A 36 -5.29 10.37 -11.31
C PHE A 36 -5.42 11.71 -10.58
N GLN A 37 -6.53 11.86 -9.87
CA GLN A 37 -6.81 13.06 -9.09
C GLN A 37 -6.01 13.03 -7.80
N GLN A 38 -5.30 14.11 -7.46
CA GLN A 38 -4.48 14.18 -6.24
C GLN A 38 -5.24 13.79 -4.96
N LYS A 39 -6.50 14.21 -4.84
CA LYS A 39 -7.36 13.84 -3.70
C LYS A 39 -7.60 12.33 -3.58
N ASP A 40 -7.63 11.61 -4.69
CA ASP A 40 -7.86 10.17 -4.73
C ASP A 40 -6.54 9.42 -4.53
N ILE A 41 -5.43 9.97 -5.03
CA ILE A 41 -4.06 9.49 -4.76
C ILE A 41 -3.78 9.50 -3.27
N TYR A 42 -3.97 10.64 -2.60
CA TYR A 42 -3.75 10.75 -1.17
C TYR A 42 -4.56 9.72 -0.36
N LYS A 43 -5.84 9.51 -0.72
CA LYS A 43 -6.69 8.51 -0.06
C LYS A 43 -6.18 7.08 -0.28
N ALA A 44 -5.70 6.77 -1.48
CA ALA A 44 -5.14 5.46 -1.78
C ALA A 44 -3.84 5.21 -0.99
N LEU A 45 -2.93 6.19 -0.94
CA LEU A 45 -1.67 6.10 -0.21
C LEU A 45 -1.89 5.94 1.30
N VAL A 46 -2.75 6.76 1.91
CA VAL A 46 -3.11 6.65 3.33
C VAL A 46 -3.70 5.26 3.64
N TRP A 47 -4.57 4.75 2.77
CA TRP A 47 -5.14 3.43 2.94
C TRP A 47 -4.10 2.31 2.86
N LEU A 48 -3.10 2.43 1.98
CA LEU A 48 -1.99 1.47 1.90
C LEU A 48 -1.13 1.49 3.17
N GLU A 49 -0.85 2.67 3.73
CA GLU A 49 -0.13 2.80 5.00
C GLU A 49 -0.90 2.17 6.17
N GLU A 50 -2.20 2.45 6.27
CA GLU A 50 -3.07 1.85 7.28
C GLU A 50 -3.13 0.33 7.15
N LEU A 51 -3.21 -0.18 5.92
CA LEU A 51 -3.20 -1.62 5.65
C LEU A 51 -1.88 -2.27 6.08
N ALA A 52 -0.74 -1.63 5.79
CA ALA A 52 0.57 -2.10 6.22
C ALA A 52 0.70 -2.08 7.76
N ALA A 53 0.19 -1.05 8.42
CA ALA A 53 0.18 -0.95 9.88
C ALA A 53 -0.69 -2.05 10.52
N LEU A 54 -1.83 -2.39 9.92
CA LEU A 54 -2.68 -3.49 10.38
C LEU A 54 -1.97 -4.84 10.31
N GLN A 55 -1.27 -5.15 9.22
CA GLN A 55 -0.49 -6.40 9.09
C GLN A 55 0.58 -6.50 10.19
N GLN A 56 1.33 -5.43 10.42
CA GLN A 56 2.34 -5.37 11.47
C GLN A 56 1.77 -5.51 12.90
N SER A 57 0.49 -5.15 13.10
CA SER A 57 -0.19 -5.33 14.39
C SER A 57 -0.70 -6.76 14.57
N ALA A 58 -1.16 -7.40 13.50
CA ALA A 58 -1.63 -8.79 13.52
C ALA A 58 -0.48 -9.79 13.78
N GLU A 59 0.71 -9.51 13.25
CA GLU A 59 1.91 -10.33 13.46
C GLU A 59 2.50 -10.21 14.88
N ARG A 60 2.11 -9.18 15.65
CA ARG A 60 2.58 -8.90 17.01
C ARG A 60 1.72 -9.51 18.12
N SER A 61 0.86 -10.50 17.83
CA SER A 61 0.27 -11.31 18.89
C SER A 61 1.27 -12.39 19.34
N PRO A 62 1.96 -12.26 20.50
CA PRO A 62 2.69 -13.39 21.04
C PRO A 62 1.65 -14.44 21.41
N HIS A 63 1.79 -15.62 20.84
CA HIS A 63 1.06 -16.80 21.23
C HIS A 63 1.48 -17.19 22.65
N ASN A 64 0.96 -16.46 23.65
CA ASN A 64 1.26 -16.65 25.05
C ASN A 64 0.29 -17.69 25.60
N PHE A 65 0.56 -18.96 25.29
CA PHE A 65 -0.03 -20.05 26.05
C PHE A 65 0.79 -20.25 27.34
N PRO A 66 0.19 -20.08 28.53
CA PRO A 66 0.84 -20.54 29.75
C PRO A 66 0.91 -22.08 29.70
N LYS A 67 2.13 -22.64 29.62
CA LYS A 67 2.36 -24.05 29.91
C LYS A 67 2.19 -24.26 31.41
N THR A 68 1.04 -24.81 31.79
CA THR A 68 0.82 -25.45 33.10
C THR A 68 1.56 -26.77 33.19
#